data_AF-A0A950E4C9-F1
#
_entry.id   AF-A0A950E4C9-F1
#
_cell.length_a   1.000
_cell.length_b   1.000
_cell.length_c   1.000
_cell.angle_alpha   90.00
_cell.angle_beta   90.00
_cell.angle_gamma   90.00
#
_symmetry.space_group_name_H-M   'P 1'
#
loop_
_entity.id
_entity.type
_entity.pdbx_description
1 polymer ?
#
loop_
_entity_poly.entity_id
_entity_poly.type
_entity_poly.pdbx_seq_one_letter_code
_entity_poly.pdbx_strand_id
1 'polypeptide(L)'
;MNNVNQWLGGLPRARRVGVAFCGVGVGSQGLGGGRMARAAILFLSAALLSAFSATDDDRSAANRLATQLVGTWQIVKFVDTDPSGKATYPYGEHPAGFLIYDSTGHMSVQGMRVPATPAFASGDDEKGTEAEVRSAYDGYVAYFGTYRVDENKSVVTHIVEGSLHPSYIGTEQSRPFKLNGDVLVIEISAPEGHFYREFHRVK
;
A
#
# COMPACT_ATOMS: atom_id res chain seq x y z
N MET A 1 -24.99 13.44 10.03
CA MET A 1 -24.81 12.14 9.35
C MET A 1 -23.58 12.24 8.47
N ASN A 2 -22.40 12.02 9.05
CA ASN A 2 -21.13 12.08 8.32
C ASN A 2 -20.85 10.71 7.72
N ASN A 3 -20.79 10.68 6.40
CA ASN A 3 -20.77 9.47 5.59
C ASN A 3 -19.39 8.80 5.70
N VAL A 4 -19.32 7.67 6.39
CA VAL A 4 -18.10 6.86 6.63
C VAL A 4 -17.40 6.44 5.32
N ASN A 5 -18.10 6.53 4.18
CA ASN A 5 -17.56 6.21 2.86
C ASN A 5 -16.71 7.32 2.21
N GLN A 6 -16.65 8.54 2.77
CA GLN A 6 -15.78 9.60 2.25
C GLN A 6 -14.31 9.45 2.68
N TRP A 7 -14.03 8.69 3.74
CA TRP A 7 -12.67 8.52 4.28
C TRP A 7 -11.82 7.49 3.52
N LEU A 8 -12.44 6.71 2.64
CA LEU A 8 -11.83 5.53 1.99
C LEU A 8 -11.75 5.68 0.46
N GLY A 9 -12.15 6.83 -0.09
CA GLY A 9 -12.44 7.01 -1.52
C GLY A 9 -11.46 7.89 -2.28
N GLY A 10 -10.17 7.87 -1.90
CA GLY A 10 -9.17 8.78 -2.46
C GLY A 10 -8.08 8.17 -3.36
N LEU A 11 -8.23 6.90 -3.71
CA LEU A 11 -7.32 6.20 -4.60
C LEU A 11 -8.16 5.41 -5.59
N PRO A 12 -7.67 5.24 -6.85
CA PRO A 12 -8.35 4.43 -7.84
C PRO A 12 -8.69 3.07 -7.23
N ARG A 13 -9.96 2.65 -7.38
CA ARG A 13 -10.51 1.41 -6.80
C ARG A 13 -9.45 0.30 -6.82
N ALA A 14 -9.14 -0.21 -5.63
CA ALA A 14 -8.22 -1.32 -5.45
C ALA A 14 -8.57 -2.45 -6.43
N ARG A 15 -7.56 -2.92 -7.18
CA ARG A 15 -7.71 -4.13 -7.97
C ARG A 15 -7.83 -5.30 -6.99
N ARG A 16 -8.98 -5.98 -6.99
CA ARG A 16 -9.09 -7.28 -6.33
C ARG A 16 -8.16 -8.24 -7.05
N VAL A 17 -7.25 -8.87 -6.33
CA VAL A 17 -6.49 -10.01 -6.86
C VAL A 17 -7.44 -11.19 -6.94
N GLY A 18 -7.86 -11.54 -8.16
CA GLY A 18 -8.48 -12.82 -8.44
C GLY A 18 -7.39 -13.89 -8.50
N VAL A 19 -7.36 -14.79 -7.51
CA VAL A 19 -6.52 -15.99 -7.59
C VAL A 19 -7.18 -16.94 -8.59
N ALA A 20 -6.70 -16.93 -9.84
CA ALA A 20 -7.10 -17.90 -10.84
C ALA A 20 -6.32 -19.21 -10.61
N PHE A 21 -6.97 -20.22 -10.04
CA PHE A 21 -6.48 -21.59 -10.06
C PHE A 21 -6.57 -22.12 -11.50
N CYS A 22 -5.42 -22.19 -12.19
CA CYS A 22 -5.33 -22.86 -13.48
C CYS A 22 -5.15 -24.36 -13.24
N GLY A 23 -6.23 -25.12 -13.36
CA GLY A 23 -6.20 -26.59 -13.34
C GLY A 23 -5.55 -27.12 -14.61
N VAL A 24 -4.45 -27.87 -14.46
CA VAL A 24 -3.79 -28.60 -15.54
C VAL A 24 -4.65 -29.81 -15.91
N GLY A 25 -5.32 -29.75 -17.05
CA GLY A 25 -6.00 -30.90 -17.67
C GLY A 25 -5.11 -31.54 -18.73
N VAL A 26 -4.54 -32.70 -18.42
CA VAL A 26 -3.85 -33.58 -19.37
C VAL A 26 -4.90 -34.35 -20.18
N GLY A 27 -4.83 -34.27 -21.51
CA GLY A 27 -5.69 -35.02 -22.43
C GLY A 27 -4.91 -35.46 -23.67
N SER A 28 -4.84 -36.78 -23.87
CA SER A 28 -3.97 -37.51 -24.80
C SER A 28 -4.55 -37.73 -26.21
N GLN A 29 -3.64 -37.66 -27.19
CA GLN A 29 -3.50 -38.42 -28.45
C GLN A 29 -4.66 -38.59 -29.46
N GLY A 30 -4.33 -38.31 -30.72
CA GLY A 30 -4.94 -38.86 -31.93
C GLY A 30 -3.96 -38.79 -33.11
N LEU A 31 -3.48 -39.95 -33.57
CA LEU A 31 -2.59 -40.17 -34.71
C LEU A 31 -3.33 -40.03 -36.05
N GLY A 32 -2.66 -39.48 -37.07
CA GLY A 32 -3.10 -39.55 -38.47
C GLY A 32 -2.01 -39.09 -39.42
N GLY A 33 -1.37 -40.05 -40.12
CA GLY A 33 -0.18 -39.83 -40.95
C GLY A 33 -0.46 -39.30 -42.36
N GLY A 34 0.61 -38.86 -43.04
CA GLY A 34 0.54 -38.51 -44.46
C GLY A 34 1.74 -37.77 -45.06
N ARG A 35 2.79 -38.54 -45.38
CA ARG A 35 3.74 -38.39 -46.51
C ARG A 35 4.73 -37.21 -46.61
N MET A 36 5.96 -37.63 -46.92
CA MET A 36 7.19 -36.89 -47.19
C MET A 36 7.12 -35.88 -48.33
N ALA A 37 7.78 -34.73 -48.14
CA ALA A 37 8.58 -34.09 -49.19
C ALA A 37 9.81 -33.41 -48.54
N ARG A 38 10.99 -33.81 -48.99
CA ARG A 38 12.30 -33.24 -48.64
C ARG A 38 12.54 -31.98 -49.48
N ALA A 39 12.91 -30.86 -48.87
CA ALA A 39 13.86 -29.91 -49.43
C ALA A 39 14.36 -28.96 -48.32
N ALA A 40 15.65 -29.04 -48.04
CA ALA A 40 16.37 -28.19 -47.13
C ALA A 40 16.60 -26.82 -47.75
N ILE A 41 16.31 -25.74 -47.04
CA ILE A 41 16.94 -24.43 -47.24
C ILE A 41 17.28 -23.86 -45.87
N LEU A 42 18.57 -23.92 -45.56
CA LEU A 42 19.23 -23.21 -44.47
C LEU A 42 19.23 -21.71 -44.78
N PHE A 43 18.56 -20.90 -43.97
CA PHE A 43 18.93 -19.50 -43.78
C PHE A 43 19.21 -19.27 -42.30
N LEU A 44 20.51 -19.21 -41.98
CA LEU A 44 21.03 -18.64 -40.74
C LEU A 44 20.65 -17.15 -40.72
N SER A 45 19.62 -16.80 -39.95
CA SER A 45 19.42 -15.42 -39.50
C SER A 45 19.96 -15.33 -38.08
N ALA A 46 21.17 -14.78 -37.95
CA ALA A 46 21.81 -14.54 -36.67
C ALA A 46 20.90 -13.69 -35.77
N ALA A 47 20.73 -14.19 -34.55
CA ALA A 47 19.97 -13.55 -33.49
C ALA A 47 20.55 -12.17 -33.14
N LEU A 48 19.68 -11.17 -33.09
CA LEU A 48 19.87 -9.97 -32.27
C LEU A 48 18.70 -9.91 -31.28
N LEU A 49 18.65 -10.87 -30.36
CA LEU A 49 18.00 -10.64 -29.08
C LEU A 49 18.93 -9.76 -28.27
N SER A 50 18.80 -8.44 -28.43
CA SER A 50 19.26 -7.51 -27.41
C SER A 50 18.39 -7.73 -26.18
N ALA A 51 18.76 -8.72 -25.36
CA ALA A 51 18.28 -8.79 -24.00
C ALA A 51 18.77 -7.51 -23.33
N PHE A 52 17.84 -6.59 -23.07
CA PHE A 52 18.07 -5.42 -22.24
C PHE A 52 18.43 -5.95 -20.85
N SER A 53 19.71 -6.20 -20.64
CA SER A 53 20.24 -6.56 -19.34
C SER A 53 20.15 -5.27 -18.55
N ALA A 54 19.08 -5.12 -17.77
CA ALA A 54 18.99 -4.10 -16.75
C ALA A 54 20.29 -4.18 -15.94
N THR A 55 21.06 -3.10 -15.97
CA THR A 55 22.40 -3.05 -15.39
C THR A 55 22.31 -3.33 -13.89
N ASP A 56 23.32 -4.00 -13.33
CA ASP A 56 23.39 -4.25 -11.88
C ASP A 56 23.33 -2.95 -11.07
N ASP A 57 23.68 -1.82 -11.69
CA ASP A 57 23.60 -0.48 -11.11
C ASP A 57 22.14 -0.05 -10.81
N ASP A 58 21.20 -0.31 -11.73
CA ASP A 58 19.76 -0.05 -11.51
C ASP A 58 19.19 -0.94 -10.41
N ARG A 59 19.62 -2.21 -10.33
CA ARG A 59 19.18 -3.14 -9.26
C ARG A 59 19.79 -2.78 -7.90
N SER A 60 21.02 -2.26 -7.87
CA SER A 60 21.68 -1.78 -6.67
C SER A 60 21.06 -0.48 -6.15
N ALA A 61 20.69 0.42 -7.06
CA ALA A 61 19.96 1.64 -6.75
C ALA A 61 18.55 1.32 -6.26
N ALA A 62 17.85 0.39 -6.93
CA ALA A 62 16.50 -0.10 -6.62
C ALA A 62 16.39 -1.01 -5.37
N ASN A 63 17.47 -1.17 -4.61
CA ASN A 63 17.43 -1.79 -3.27
C ASN A 63 17.69 -0.74 -2.16
N ARG A 64 17.98 0.52 -2.52
CA ARG A 64 18.33 1.56 -1.55
C ARG A 64 17.11 2.18 -0.89
N LEU A 65 16.05 2.50 -1.62
CA LEU A 65 14.86 3.11 -1.01
C LEU A 65 14.11 2.12 -0.13
N ALA A 66 14.00 0.86 -0.56
CA ALA A 66 13.41 -0.21 0.22
C ALA A 66 14.16 -0.42 1.54
N THR A 67 15.50 -0.45 1.49
CA THR A 67 16.34 -0.55 2.68
C THR A 67 16.22 0.70 3.57
N GLN A 68 16.18 1.91 2.98
CA GLN A 68 16.05 3.15 3.75
C GLN A 68 14.67 3.32 4.40
N LEU A 69 13.61 2.73 3.83
CA LEU A 69 12.27 2.74 4.43
C LEU A 69 12.18 1.89 5.70
N VAL A 70 13.01 0.85 5.84
CA VAL A 70 13.04 0.02 7.05
C VAL A 70 13.28 0.88 8.29
N GLY A 71 12.45 0.67 9.30
CA GLY A 71 12.50 1.39 10.58
C GLY A 71 11.13 1.81 11.08
N THR A 72 11.16 2.56 12.19
CA THR A 72 9.98 3.15 12.82
C THR A 72 9.87 4.62 12.47
N TRP A 73 8.68 5.02 12.03
CA TRP A 73 8.36 6.37 11.56
C TRP A 73 7.21 6.94 12.40
N GLN A 74 7.49 7.94 13.22
CA GLN A 74 6.49 8.62 14.03
C GLN A 74 5.63 9.54 13.16
N ILE A 75 4.30 9.47 13.31
CA ILE A 75 3.38 10.38 12.62
C ILE A 75 3.56 11.80 13.17
N VAL A 76 3.74 12.77 12.28
CA VAL A 76 3.82 14.21 12.62
C VAL A 76 2.63 14.98 12.05
N LYS A 77 2.17 14.61 10.84
CA LYS A 77 0.99 15.22 10.21
C LYS A 77 0.10 14.18 9.56
N PHE A 78 -1.21 14.40 9.67
CA PHE A 78 -2.25 13.65 8.98
C PHE A 78 -3.34 14.63 8.51
N VAL A 79 -3.17 15.15 7.30
CA VAL A 79 -3.98 16.26 6.77
C VAL A 79 -4.70 15.83 5.50
N ASP A 80 -6.00 16.07 5.48
CA ASP A 80 -6.85 15.84 4.30
C ASP A 80 -7.42 17.18 3.85
N THR A 81 -7.14 17.55 2.62
CA THR A 81 -7.66 18.78 2.01
C THR A 81 -8.71 18.40 0.98
N ASP A 82 -9.94 18.87 1.17
CA ASP A 82 -11.04 18.59 0.24
C ASP A 82 -10.87 19.36 -1.09
N PRO A 83 -11.70 19.09 -2.12
CA PRO A 83 -11.59 19.77 -3.41
C PRO A 83 -11.85 21.28 -3.36
N SER A 84 -12.44 21.80 -2.28
CA SER A 84 -12.61 23.24 -2.04
C SER A 84 -11.35 23.91 -1.48
N GLY A 85 -10.33 23.13 -1.15
CA GLY A 85 -9.10 23.59 -0.51
C GLY A 85 -9.18 23.66 1.02
N LYS A 86 -10.25 23.15 1.62
CA LYS A 86 -10.40 23.15 3.08
C LYS A 86 -9.64 21.99 3.69
N ALA A 87 -8.63 22.30 4.49
CA ALA A 87 -7.89 21.33 5.28
C ALA A 87 -8.71 20.81 6.47
N THR A 88 -8.57 19.52 6.73
CA THR A 88 -9.13 18.81 7.88
C THR A 88 -8.04 17.96 8.54
N TYR A 89 -8.19 17.76 9.85
CA TYR A 89 -7.23 17.05 10.70
C TYR A 89 -7.95 15.91 11.42
N PRO A 90 -8.12 14.75 10.76
CA PRO A 90 -8.98 13.67 11.27
C PRO A 90 -8.56 13.18 12.67
N TYR A 91 -7.25 13.23 12.93
CA TYR A 91 -6.60 12.83 14.17
C TYR A 91 -5.98 14.01 14.94
N GLY A 92 -6.46 15.24 14.69
CA GLY A 92 -5.92 16.45 15.28
C GLY A 92 -4.66 16.95 14.56
N GLU A 93 -4.21 18.15 14.92
CA GLU A 93 -3.07 18.83 14.25
C GLU A 93 -1.73 18.14 14.50
N HIS A 94 -1.63 17.42 15.63
CA HIS A 94 -0.44 16.70 16.08
C HIS A 94 -0.80 15.27 16.50
N PRO A 95 -1.19 14.41 15.55
CA PRO A 95 -1.57 13.04 15.86
C PRO A 95 -0.39 12.26 16.45
N ALA A 96 -0.70 11.19 17.18
CA ALA A 96 0.32 10.28 17.72
C ALA A 96 0.21 8.92 17.03
N GLY A 97 1.33 8.24 16.83
CA GLY A 97 1.36 6.90 16.25
C GLY A 97 2.60 6.62 15.43
N PHE A 98 2.65 5.43 14.83
CA PHE A 98 3.79 4.94 14.07
C PHE A 98 3.36 4.28 12.76
N LEU A 99 4.21 4.47 11.75
CA LEU A 99 4.32 3.61 10.58
C LEU A 99 5.62 2.82 10.72
N ILE A 100 5.54 1.50 10.67
CA ILE A 100 6.71 0.62 10.79
C ILE A 100 6.85 -0.17 9.50
N TYR A 101 8.05 -0.19 8.95
CA TYR A 101 8.48 -1.12 7.91
C TYR A 101 9.61 -1.97 8.49
N ASP A 102 9.48 -3.29 8.45
CA ASP A 102 10.56 -4.18 8.86
C ASP A 102 11.33 -4.76 7.68
N SER A 103 12.53 -5.27 7.95
CA SER A 103 13.39 -5.87 6.93
C SER A 103 12.89 -7.23 6.41
N THR A 104 11.82 -7.77 6.99
CA THR A 104 11.20 -9.03 6.56
C THR A 104 10.06 -8.82 5.56
N GLY A 105 9.76 -7.56 5.22
CA GLY A 105 8.73 -7.21 4.24
C GLY A 105 7.35 -6.96 4.86
N HIS A 106 7.25 -6.83 6.17
CA HIS A 106 5.99 -6.50 6.86
C HIS A 106 5.93 -5.03 7.22
N MET A 107 4.70 -4.54 7.35
CA MET A 107 4.41 -3.18 7.73
C MET A 107 3.20 -3.09 8.63
N SER A 108 3.17 -2.06 9.48
CA SER A 108 2.00 -1.70 10.28
C SER A 108 1.85 -0.20 10.41
N VAL A 109 0.61 0.26 10.47
CA VAL A 109 0.24 1.64 10.75
C VAL A 109 -0.63 1.66 11.99
N GLN A 110 -0.30 2.57 12.90
CA GLN A 110 -1.12 2.94 14.03
C GLN A 110 -1.12 4.45 14.13
N GLY A 111 -2.29 5.06 14.29
CA GLY A 111 -2.44 6.49 14.47
C GLY A 111 -3.64 6.79 15.35
N MET A 112 -3.51 7.77 16.24
CA MET A 112 -4.56 8.17 17.16
C MET A 112 -4.73 9.68 17.18
N ARG A 113 -5.96 10.09 17.46
CA ARG A 113 -6.33 11.49 17.65
C ARG A 113 -5.61 12.08 18.87
N VAL A 114 -5.16 13.32 18.74
CA VAL A 114 -4.69 14.14 19.86
C VAL A 114 -5.49 15.46 19.89
N PRO A 115 -6.12 15.83 21.03
CA PRO A 115 -6.18 15.07 22.29
C PRO A 115 -6.88 13.71 22.12
N ALA A 116 -6.48 12.74 22.94
CA ALA A 116 -7.03 11.39 22.88
C ALA A 116 -8.54 11.39 23.09
N THR A 117 -9.23 10.45 22.46
CA THR A 117 -10.64 10.19 22.76
C THR A 117 -10.80 9.95 24.27
N PRO A 118 -11.77 10.60 24.94
CA PRO A 118 -11.97 10.41 26.37
C PRO A 118 -12.18 8.94 26.74
N ALA A 119 -11.70 8.55 27.92
CA ALA A 119 -12.04 7.25 28.50
C ALA A 119 -13.55 7.10 28.63
N PHE A 120 -14.04 5.85 28.55
CA PHE A 120 -15.46 5.59 28.66
C PHE A 120 -15.95 5.95 30.07
N ALA A 121 -17.13 6.55 30.17
CA ALA A 121 -17.65 7.09 31.42
C ALA A 121 -17.82 6.03 32.51
N SER A 122 -18.03 4.77 32.12
CA SER A 122 -18.11 3.61 33.02
C SER A 122 -16.78 3.25 33.67
N GLY A 123 -15.64 3.66 33.08
CA GLY A 123 -14.31 3.14 33.42
C GLY A 123 -14.07 1.70 32.99
N ASP A 124 -14.97 1.12 32.20
CA ASP A 124 -14.95 -0.26 31.72
C ASP A 124 -15.17 -0.26 30.20
N ASP A 125 -14.09 -0.51 29.46
CA ASP A 125 -14.06 -0.45 28.00
C ASP A 125 -15.00 -1.47 27.34
N GLU A 126 -15.35 -2.56 28.03
CA GLU A 126 -16.32 -3.55 27.55
C GLU A 126 -17.78 -3.07 27.62
N LYS A 127 -18.03 -1.97 28.35
CA LYS A 127 -19.35 -1.39 28.58
C LYS A 127 -19.54 -0.02 27.92
N GLY A 128 -18.68 0.32 26.96
CA GLY A 128 -18.82 1.57 26.20
C GLY A 128 -20.17 1.69 25.51
N THR A 129 -20.76 2.88 25.57
CA THR A 129 -21.93 3.20 24.76
C THR A 129 -21.59 3.22 23.27
N GLU A 130 -22.59 3.08 22.40
CA GLU A 130 -22.37 3.13 20.95
C GLU A 130 -21.67 4.43 20.51
N ALA A 131 -21.97 5.55 21.16
CA ALA A 131 -21.36 6.84 20.88
C ALA A 131 -19.87 6.88 21.28
N GLU A 132 -19.53 6.31 22.43
CA GLU A 132 -18.15 6.21 22.91
C GLU A 132 -17.32 5.29 22.01
N VAL A 133 -17.85 4.10 21.68
CA VAL A 133 -17.20 3.15 20.76
C VAL A 133 -17.01 3.78 19.38
N ARG A 134 -18.01 4.49 18.85
CA ARG A 134 -17.87 5.24 17.58
C ARG A 134 -16.78 6.29 17.66
N SER A 135 -16.71 7.05 18.75
CA SER A 135 -15.69 8.09 18.94
C SER A 135 -14.28 7.51 19.05
N ALA A 136 -14.12 6.35 19.69
CA ALA A 136 -12.86 5.61 19.74
C ALA A 136 -12.46 5.08 18.35
N TYR A 137 -13.41 4.48 17.63
CA TYR A 137 -13.19 4.01 16.25
C TYR A 137 -12.78 5.15 15.31
N ASP A 138 -13.52 6.27 15.31
CA ASP A 138 -13.23 7.43 14.46
C ASP A 138 -11.96 8.19 14.91
N GLY A 139 -11.47 7.92 16.13
CA GLY A 139 -10.28 8.52 16.71
C GLY A 139 -9.00 7.71 16.47
N TYR A 140 -9.08 6.54 15.83
CA TYR A 140 -7.93 5.66 15.60
C TYR A 140 -7.86 5.21 14.13
N VAL A 141 -6.65 4.91 13.67
CA VAL A 141 -6.39 4.20 12.42
C VAL A 141 -5.39 3.09 12.69
N ALA A 142 -5.74 1.88 12.29
CA ALA A 142 -4.83 0.75 12.36
C ALA A 142 -5.01 -0.15 11.15
N TYR A 143 -3.89 -0.57 10.56
CA TYR A 143 -3.85 -1.68 9.61
C TYR A 143 -2.43 -2.23 9.51
N PHE A 144 -2.31 -3.47 9.05
CA PHE A 144 -1.02 -4.14 8.88
C PHE A 144 -1.08 -5.11 7.69
N GLY A 145 0.10 -5.56 7.29
CA GLY A 145 0.27 -6.60 6.29
C GLY A 145 1.69 -6.56 5.75
N THR A 146 1.84 -6.83 4.45
CA THR A 146 3.13 -6.79 3.76
C THR A 146 3.26 -5.55 2.89
N TYR A 147 4.47 -5.27 2.40
CA TYR A 147 4.69 -4.16 1.48
C TYR A 147 5.67 -4.49 0.36
N ARG A 148 5.58 -3.72 -0.71
CA ARG A 148 6.54 -3.71 -1.82
C ARG A 148 6.87 -2.28 -2.22
N VAL A 149 8.08 -2.06 -2.72
CA VAL A 149 8.55 -0.73 -3.14
C VAL A 149 8.84 -0.77 -4.64
N ASP A 150 8.20 0.12 -5.39
CA ASP A 150 8.57 0.46 -6.77
C ASP A 150 9.49 1.70 -6.69
N GLU A 151 10.80 1.45 -6.63
CA GLU A 151 11.79 2.51 -6.44
C GLU A 151 11.84 3.50 -7.60
N ASN A 152 11.63 3.02 -8.83
CA ASN A 152 11.60 3.85 -10.03
C ASN A 152 10.48 4.89 -10.00
N LYS A 153 9.37 4.59 -9.31
CA LYS A 153 8.24 5.50 -9.16
C LYS A 153 8.18 6.16 -7.79
N SER A 154 9.07 5.79 -6.87
CA SER A 154 8.98 6.17 -5.45
C SER A 154 7.58 5.89 -4.89
N VAL A 155 7.09 4.68 -5.11
CA VAL A 155 5.78 4.23 -4.60
C VAL A 155 5.99 3.02 -3.70
N VAL A 156 5.47 3.08 -2.48
CA VAL A 156 5.31 1.91 -1.62
C VAL A 156 3.86 1.43 -1.71
N THR A 157 3.65 0.14 -1.96
CA THR A 157 2.32 -0.46 -1.96
C THR A 157 2.18 -1.33 -0.72
N HIS A 158 1.21 -1.02 0.14
CA HIS A 158 0.84 -1.89 1.25
C HIS A 158 -0.17 -2.92 0.77
N ILE A 159 0.06 -4.19 1.07
CA ILE A 159 -0.88 -5.29 0.87
C ILE A 159 -1.53 -5.55 2.22
N VAL A 160 -2.80 -5.14 2.37
CA VAL A 160 -3.45 -5.10 3.68
C VAL A 160 -4.03 -6.46 4.06
N GLU A 161 -3.59 -6.99 5.19
CA GLU A 161 -4.02 -8.28 5.74
C GLU A 161 -5.05 -8.10 6.88
N GLY A 162 -4.85 -7.08 7.73
CA GLY A 162 -5.76 -6.73 8.80
C GLY A 162 -5.92 -5.22 8.93
N SER A 163 -7.10 -4.76 9.34
CA SER A 163 -7.42 -3.33 9.43
C SER A 163 -8.59 -3.06 10.37
N LEU A 164 -8.53 -1.95 11.11
CA LEU A 164 -9.66 -1.38 11.84
C LEU A 164 -10.78 -0.98 10.89
N HIS A 165 -10.44 -0.57 9.67
CA HIS A 165 -11.37 -0.30 8.57
C HIS A 165 -11.53 -1.55 7.71
N PRO A 166 -12.65 -2.31 7.82
CA PRO A 166 -12.75 -3.62 7.17
C PRO A 166 -12.67 -3.57 5.63
N SER A 167 -13.03 -2.42 5.04
CA SER A 167 -12.96 -2.17 3.60
C SER A 167 -11.54 -2.22 3.02
N TYR A 168 -10.50 -2.10 3.85
CA TYR A 168 -9.11 -2.19 3.41
C TYR A 168 -8.61 -3.63 3.32
N ILE A 169 -9.24 -4.57 4.02
CA ILE A 169 -8.75 -5.96 4.11
C ILE A 169 -8.72 -6.60 2.72
N GLY A 170 -7.57 -7.18 2.36
CA GLY A 170 -7.34 -7.80 1.05
C GLY A 170 -7.14 -6.81 -0.10
N THR A 171 -6.96 -5.53 0.18
CA THR A 171 -6.70 -4.49 -0.84
C THR A 171 -5.23 -4.11 -0.92
N GLU A 172 -4.83 -3.62 -2.09
CA GLU A 172 -3.54 -2.97 -2.27
C GLU A 172 -3.68 -1.46 -2.17
N GLN A 173 -2.73 -0.85 -1.44
CA GLN A 173 -2.74 0.53 -1.06
C GLN A 173 -1.44 1.19 -1.54
N SER A 174 -1.45 1.74 -2.75
CA SER A 174 -0.30 2.46 -3.31
C SER A 174 -0.14 3.83 -2.66
N ARG A 175 1.09 4.14 -2.25
CA ARG A 175 1.48 5.35 -1.53
C ARG A 175 2.72 5.93 -2.21
N PRO A 176 2.57 6.91 -3.11
CA PRO A 176 3.68 7.73 -3.56
C PRO A 176 4.33 8.39 -2.35
N PHE A 177 5.66 8.35 -2.29
CA PHE A 177 6.40 8.88 -1.15
C PHE A 177 7.61 9.70 -1.59
N LYS A 178 8.06 10.57 -0.69
CA LYS A 178 9.33 11.28 -0.74
C LYS A 178 10.09 10.95 0.54
N LEU A 179 11.35 10.58 0.40
CA LEU A 179 12.22 10.23 1.51
C LEU A 179 13.45 11.14 1.51
N ASN A 180 13.64 11.89 2.60
CA ASN A 180 14.80 12.77 2.79
C ASN A 180 15.40 12.52 4.18
N GLY A 181 16.36 11.58 4.23
CA GLY A 181 17.01 11.16 5.48
C GLY A 181 16.00 10.59 6.48
N ASP A 182 15.71 11.38 7.51
CA ASP A 182 14.81 11.02 8.62
C ASP A 182 13.38 11.55 8.42
N VAL A 183 13.04 12.11 7.26
CA VAL A 183 11.68 12.60 6.95
C VAL A 183 11.09 11.78 5.80
N LEU A 184 9.96 11.14 6.07
CA LEU A 184 9.13 10.42 5.10
C LEU A 184 7.82 11.20 4.89
N VAL A 185 7.51 11.51 3.63
CA VAL A 185 6.24 12.14 3.25
C VAL A 185 5.50 11.21 2.31
N ILE A 186 4.24 10.92 2.62
CA ILE A 186 3.30 10.24 1.72
C ILE A 186 2.26 11.27 1.29
N GLU A 187 2.13 11.46 -0.01
CA GLU A 187 1.31 12.53 -0.59
C GLU A 187 0.54 12.02 -1.81
N ILE A 188 -0.76 12.25 -1.84
CA ILE A 188 -1.64 11.84 -2.93
C ILE A 188 -2.51 13.03 -3.33
N SER A 189 -2.44 13.44 -4.60
CA SER A 189 -3.35 14.40 -5.20
C SER A 189 -4.32 13.68 -6.13
N ALA A 190 -5.62 13.84 -5.89
CA ALA A 190 -6.67 13.23 -6.68
C ALA A 190 -7.92 14.13 -6.77
N PRO A 191 -8.89 13.86 -7.67
CA PRO A 191 -10.09 14.72 -7.83
C PRO A 191 -10.89 14.95 -6.55
N GLU A 192 -10.88 13.98 -5.65
CA GLU A 192 -11.49 13.95 -4.33
C GLU A 192 -10.76 14.81 -3.28
N GLY A 193 -9.54 15.26 -3.54
CA GLY A 193 -8.76 16.06 -2.61
C GLY A 193 -7.26 15.74 -2.61
N HIS A 194 -6.60 16.29 -1.60
CA HIS A 194 -5.17 16.12 -1.36
C HIS A 194 -4.93 15.52 0.02
N PHE A 195 -4.21 14.42 0.06
CA PHE A 195 -3.93 13.66 1.27
C PHE A 195 -2.44 13.77 1.57
N TYR A 196 -2.09 14.38 2.70
CA TYR A 196 -0.72 14.61 3.11
C TYR A 196 -0.43 13.93 4.45
N ARG A 197 0.61 13.10 4.48
CA ARG A 197 1.13 12.46 5.69
C ARG A 197 2.62 12.75 5.80
N GLU A 198 3.06 13.14 6.99
CA GLU A 198 4.47 13.35 7.28
C GLU A 198 4.85 12.53 8.50
N PHE A 199 5.99 11.85 8.39
CA PHE A 199 6.53 11.02 9.43
C PHE A 199 8.01 11.32 9.63
N HIS A 200 8.45 11.28 10.88
CA HIS A 200 9.86 11.44 11.24
C HIS A 200 10.40 10.13 11.78
N ARG A 201 11.61 9.76 11.38
CA ARG A 201 12.26 8.53 11.85
C ARG A 201 12.50 8.61 13.36
N VAL A 202 12.14 7.55 14.06
CA VAL A 202 12.48 7.37 15.48
C VAL A 202 13.94 6.93 15.57
N LYS A 203 14.72 7.58 16.44
CA LYS A 203 16.15 7.30 16.68
C LYS A 203 16.35 6.49 17.95
#